data_AF-A0A3C1WQI3-F1
#
_entry.id   AF-A0A3C1WQI3-F1
#
_cell.length_a   1.000
_cell.length_b   1.000
_cell.length_c   1.000
_cell.angle_alpha   90.00
_cell.angle_beta   90.00
_cell.angle_gamma   90.00
#
_symmetry.space_group_name_H-M   'P 1'
#
loop_
_entity.id
_entity.type
_entity.pdbx_description
1 polymer ?
#
loop_
_entity_poly.entity_id
_entity_poly.type
_entity_poly.pdbx_seq_one_letter_code
_entity_poly.pdbx_strand_id
1 'polypeptide(L)'
;KFLIFLEANVDCSDIKDAIWRFTNNIDPRRDSFIIEGKEISHIAFDGTRKTKEYDGFERDWPNILAMDEKTISLVDEKWEKYQLGKFIPSPSLKYRRQLYKGGAVAE
;
A
#
# COMPACT_ATOMS: atom_id res chain seq x y z
N LYS A 1 -14.81 17.63 -7.12
CA LYS A 1 -13.92 16.55 -7.64
C LYS A 1 -13.26 15.82 -6.47
N PHE A 2 -12.73 14.62 -6.72
CA PHE A 2 -12.01 13.80 -5.73
C PHE A 2 -10.52 13.76 -6.08
N LEU A 3 -9.67 13.96 -5.09
CA LEU A 3 -8.22 13.80 -5.21
C LEU A 3 -7.72 12.89 -4.08
N ILE A 4 -6.80 11.98 -4.38
CA ILE A 4 -6.21 11.08 -3.39
C ILE A 4 -4.70 11.24 -3.47
N PHE A 5 -4.07 11.52 -2.34
CA PHE A 5 -2.63 11.51 -2.18
C PHE A 5 -2.18 10.12 -1.74
N LEU A 6 -1.14 9.60 -2.38
CA LEU A 6 -0.56 8.29 -2.11
C LEU A 6 0.95 8.42 -1.92
N GLU A 7 1.54 7.40 -1.31
CA GLU A 7 2.99 7.28 -1.16
C GLU A 7 3.70 7.26 -2.52
N ALA A 8 4.91 7.80 -2.56
CA ALA A 8 5.73 7.85 -3.77
C ALA A 8 6.10 6.45 -4.32
N ASN A 9 6.02 5.42 -3.49
CA ASN A 9 6.28 4.04 -3.90
C ASN A 9 5.05 3.30 -4.45
N VAL A 10 3.89 3.97 -4.58
CA VAL A 10 2.67 3.39 -5.16
C VAL A 10 2.49 3.90 -6.59
N ASP A 11 2.27 2.98 -7.53
CA ASP A 11 1.95 3.31 -8.92
C ASP A 11 0.47 3.70 -9.06
N CYS A 12 0.21 4.99 -9.25
CA CYS A 12 -1.15 5.53 -9.40
C CYS A 12 -1.85 5.09 -10.70
N SER A 13 -1.13 4.54 -11.69
CA SER A 13 -1.75 4.02 -12.91
C SER A 13 -2.41 2.65 -12.70
N ASP A 14 -1.96 1.89 -11.69
CA ASP A 14 -2.63 0.69 -11.23
C ASP A 14 -3.72 1.05 -10.21
N ILE A 15 -4.92 1.30 -10.73
CA ILE A 15 -6.09 1.72 -9.95
C ILE A 15 -6.41 0.73 -8.82
N LYS A 16 -6.18 -0.58 -9.00
CA LYS A 16 -6.53 -1.58 -7.98
C LYS A 16 -5.60 -1.44 -6.78
N ASP A 17 -4.31 -1.32 -7.02
CA ASP A 17 -3.31 -1.12 -5.96
C ASP A 17 -3.47 0.24 -5.31
N ALA A 18 -3.67 1.30 -6.10
CA ALA A 18 -3.87 2.65 -5.60
C ALA A 18 -5.06 2.72 -4.62
N ILE A 19 -6.20 2.12 -4.99
CA ILE A 19 -7.39 2.07 -4.13
C ILE A 19 -7.18 1.14 -2.92
N TRP A 20 -6.49 0.01 -3.08
CA TRP A 20 -6.17 -0.86 -1.95
C TRP A 20 -5.28 -0.15 -0.93
N ARG A 21 -4.22 0.51 -1.37
CA ARG A 21 -3.31 1.28 -0.51
C ARG A 21 -4.04 2.43 0.17
N PHE A 22 -4.84 3.17 -0.59
CA PHE A 22 -5.67 4.25 -0.06
C PHE A 22 -6.60 3.78 1.06
N THR A 23 -7.41 2.75 0.80
CA THR A 23 -8.47 2.31 1.72
C THR A 23 -7.93 1.65 2.99
N ASN A 24 -6.67 1.20 3.00
CA ASN A 24 -6.01 0.68 4.20
C ASN A 24 -5.33 1.76 5.05
N ASN A 25 -5.11 2.95 4.49
CA ASN A 25 -4.35 4.02 5.16
C ASN A 25 -5.22 5.19 5.64
N ILE A 26 -6.53 5.17 5.35
CA ILE A 26 -7.44 6.29 5.60
C ILE A 26 -8.34 6.09 6.84
N ASP A 27 -8.44 7.15 7.63
CA ASP A 27 -9.63 7.49 8.42
C ASP A 27 -10.39 8.62 7.69
N PRO A 28 -11.60 8.38 7.15
CA PRO A 28 -12.29 9.37 6.31
C PRO A 28 -12.62 10.70 7.02
N ARG A 29 -12.72 10.70 8.35
CA ARG A 29 -13.00 11.92 9.11
C ARG A 29 -11.73 12.72 9.35
N ARG A 30 -10.63 12.05 9.71
CA ARG A 30 -9.35 12.69 10.01
C ARG A 30 -8.63 13.14 8.75
N ASP A 31 -8.64 12.32 7.70
CA ASP A 31 -7.74 12.45 6.55
C ASP A 31 -8.42 13.09 5.33
N SER A 32 -9.61 13.68 5.50
CA SER A 32 -10.32 14.37 4.42
C SER A 32 -10.22 15.87 4.52
N PHE A 33 -10.06 16.50 3.37
CA PHE A 33 -10.00 17.95 3.20
C PHE A 33 -11.13 18.35 2.26
N ILE A 34 -12.20 18.90 2.83
CA ILE A 34 -13.33 19.40 2.05
C ILE A 34 -13.06 20.86 1.70
N ILE A 35 -13.12 21.16 0.41
CA ILE A 35 -13.03 22.51 -0.14
C ILE A 35 -14.42 22.89 -0.61
N GLU A 36 -15.08 23.74 0.16
CA GLU A 36 -16.42 24.21 -0.16
C GLU A 36 -16.39 25.13 -1.39
N GLY A 37 -17.19 24.79 -2.39
CA GLY A 37 -17.40 25.61 -3.58
C GLY A 37 -18.80 26.17 -3.62
N LYS A 38 -18.98 27.31 -4.30
CA LYS A 38 -20.31 27.94 -4.45
C LYS A 38 -21.29 27.09 -5.25
N GLU A 39 -20.80 26.34 -6.24
CA GLU A 39 -21.61 25.45 -7.08
C GLU A 39 -21.25 23.97 -6.86
N ILE A 40 -19.95 23.67 -6.75
CA ILE A 40 -19.43 22.31 -6.60
C ILE A 40 -18.31 22.29 -5.56
N SER A 41 -18.52 21.52 -4.49
CA SER A 41 -17.47 21.23 -3.51
C SER A 41 -16.49 20.17 -4.01
N HIS A 42 -15.27 20.23 -3.49
CA HIS A 42 -14.20 19.31 -3.79
C HIS A 42 -13.74 18.62 -2.51
N ILE A 43 -13.19 17.43 -2.64
CA ILE A 43 -12.63 16.69 -1.52
C ILE A 43 -11.29 16.11 -1.93
N ALA A 44 -10.31 16.28 -1.06
CA ALA A 44 -9.05 15.57 -1.15
C ALA A 44 -8.91 14.63 0.04
N PHE A 45 -8.22 13.52 -0.15
CA PHE A 45 -7.91 12.58 0.91
C PHE A 45 -6.41 12.35 0.99
N ASP A 46 -5.88 12.34 2.20
CA ASP A 46 -4.51 11.90 2.45
C ASP A 46 -4.47 10.38 2.73
N GLY A 47 -4.13 9.61 1.70
CA GLY A 47 -3.92 8.16 1.77
C GLY A 47 -2.49 7.73 2.08
N THR A 48 -1.61 8.66 2.46
CA THR A 48 -0.22 8.35 2.84
C THR A 48 -0.15 7.65 4.20
N ARG A 49 0.99 7.05 4.53
CA ARG A 49 1.25 6.50 5.85
C ARG A 49 1.16 7.60 6.90
N LYS A 50 0.54 7.29 8.04
CA LYS A 50 0.50 8.21 9.18
C LYS A 50 1.71 8.04 10.08
N THR A 51 2.17 9.16 10.60
CA THR A 51 3.36 9.29 11.45
C THR A 51 3.04 10.12 12.68
N LYS A 52 3.88 10.02 13.71
CA LYS A 52 3.75 10.88 14.88
C LYS A 52 3.99 12.35 14.56
N GLU A 53 4.97 12.63 13.70
CA GLU A 53 5.40 14.00 13.36
C GLU A 53 4.31 14.78 12.61
N TYR A 54 3.71 14.19 11.57
CA TYR A 54 2.75 14.89 10.71
C TYR A 54 1.30 14.70 11.15
N ASP A 55 0.97 13.58 11.78
CA ASP A 55 -0.43 13.17 12.01
C ASP A 55 -0.79 13.00 13.49
N GLY A 56 0.19 13.10 14.40
CA GLY A 56 0.00 12.73 15.82
C GLY A 56 -0.36 11.26 16.00
N PHE A 57 -0.02 10.40 15.03
CA PHE A 57 -0.32 8.98 15.09
C PHE A 57 0.73 8.24 15.93
N GLU A 58 0.33 7.79 17.12
CA GLU A 58 1.23 7.24 18.14
C GLU A 58 1.54 5.75 17.98
N ARG A 59 0.79 5.03 17.14
CA ARG A 59 0.98 3.58 16.94
C ARG A 59 1.99 3.31 15.82
N ASP A 60 2.71 2.21 15.96
CA ASP A 60 3.55 1.67 14.90
C ASP A 60 2.75 1.48 13.61
N TRP A 61 3.28 2.00 12.50
CA TRP A 61 2.67 1.77 11.20
C TRP A 61 3.16 0.46 10.59
N PRO A 62 2.27 -0.43 10.15
CA PRO A 62 2.70 -1.70 9.59
C PRO A 62 3.25 -1.53 8.17
N ASN A 63 4.23 -2.36 7.83
CA ASN A 63 4.57 -2.63 6.44
C ASN A 63 3.48 -3.48 5.78
N ILE A 64 3.40 -3.43 4.45
CA ILE A 64 2.55 -4.38 3.71
C ILE A 64 3.16 -5.78 3.76
N LEU A 65 2.31 -6.79 3.58
CA LEU A 65 2.77 -8.17 3.58
C LEU A 65 3.33 -8.54 2.21
N ALA A 66 4.59 -8.94 2.18
CA ALA A 66 5.23 -9.55 1.03
C ALA A 66 6.24 -10.60 1.50
N MET A 67 6.34 -11.70 0.77
CA MET A 67 7.32 -12.74 1.07
C MET A 67 8.76 -12.23 0.85
N ASP A 68 9.70 -12.78 1.61
CA ASP A 68 11.12 -12.52 1.38
C ASP A 68 11.63 -13.22 0.11
N GLU A 69 12.73 -12.71 -0.44
CA GLU A 69 13.32 -13.26 -1.68
C GLU A 69 13.74 -14.72 -1.53
N LYS A 70 14.26 -15.10 -0.37
CA LYS A 70 14.69 -16.47 -0.09
C LYS A 70 13.53 -17.45 -0.19
N THR A 71 12.37 -17.09 0.35
CA THR A 71 11.15 -17.88 0.34
C THR A 71 10.57 -17.96 -1.05
N ILE A 72 10.56 -16.84 -1.79
CA ILE A 72 10.13 -16.81 -3.18
C ILE A 72 10.99 -17.77 -4.01
N SER A 73 12.32 -17.63 -3.98
CA SER A 73 13.23 -18.52 -4.72
C SER A 73 13.08 -19.98 -4.31
N LEU A 74 12.92 -20.27 -3.01
CA LEU A 74 12.72 -21.63 -2.52
C LEU A 74 11.43 -22.27 -3.07
N VAL A 75 10.34 -21.50 -3.16
CA VAL A 75 9.08 -21.98 -3.72
C VAL A 75 9.20 -22.16 -5.23
N ASP A 76 9.84 -21.22 -5.92
CA ASP A 76 10.07 -21.27 -7.36
C ASP A 76 10.87 -22.52 -7.76
N GLU A 77 11.98 -22.80 -7.05
CA GLU A 77 12.81 -23.99 -7.25
C GLU A 77 12.06 -25.32 -6.99
N LYS A 78 11.06 -25.30 -6.11
CA LYS A 78 10.30 -26.49 -5.73
C LYS A 78 9.00 -26.66 -6.51
N TRP A 79 8.61 -25.69 -7.35
CA TRP A 79 7.29 -25.65 -7.96
C TRP A 79 6.96 -26.93 -8.74
N GLU A 80 7.88 -27.41 -9.57
CA GLU A 80 7.70 -28.64 -10.36
C GLU A 80 7.48 -29.88 -9.47
N LYS A 81 8.14 -29.93 -8.30
CA LYS A 81 8.01 -31.04 -7.35
C LYS A 81 6.64 -31.08 -6.68
N TYR A 82 5.97 -29.93 -6.56
CA TYR A 82 4.66 -29.85 -5.94
C TYR A 82 3.52 -30.35 -6.85
N GLN A 83 3.77 -30.48 -8.16
CA GLN A 83 2.77 -30.94 -9.14
C GLN A 83 1.45 -30.15 -9.12
N LEU A 84 1.52 -28.84 -8.86
CA LEU A 84 0.35 -27.94 -8.75
C LEU A 84 -0.10 -27.32 -10.09
N GLY A 85 0.50 -27.75 -11.20
CA GLY A 85 0.22 -27.22 -12.54
C GLY A 85 1.24 -26.16 -13.00
N LYS A 86 0.82 -25.29 -13.92
CA LYS A 86 1.69 -24.27 -14.54
C LYS A 86 2.31 -23.36 -13.47
N PHE A 87 3.59 -23.01 -13.65
CA PHE A 87 4.28 -22.05 -12.79
C PHE A 87 3.54 -20.70 -12.72
N ILE A 88 3.36 -20.21 -11.49
CA ILE A 88 2.77 -18.91 -11.19
C ILE A 88 3.83 -18.10 -10.43
N PRO A 89 4.30 -16.96 -10.96
CA PRO A 89 5.28 -16.14 -10.26
C PRO A 89 4.68 -15.54 -9.00
N SER A 90 5.49 -15.40 -7.95
CA SER A 90 5.02 -14.85 -6.67
C SER A 90 4.46 -13.42 -6.84
N PRO A 91 3.23 -13.14 -6.35
CA PRO A 91 2.67 -11.79 -6.38
C PRO A 91 3.48 -10.82 -5.49
N SER A 92 4.23 -11.34 -4.52
CA SER A 92 5.09 -10.54 -3.65
C SER A 92 6.15 -9.76 -4.44
N LEU A 93 6.58 -10.23 -5.61
CA LEU A 93 7.55 -9.52 -6.45
C LEU A 93 7.11 -8.10 -6.81
N LYS A 94 5.80 -7.89 -7.00
CA LYS A 94 5.21 -6.57 -7.23
C LYS A 94 5.30 -5.71 -5.97
N TYR A 95 4.79 -6.24 -4.85
CA TYR A 95 4.59 -5.49 -3.61
C TYR A 95 5.88 -5.25 -2.82
N ARG A 96 6.92 -6.07 -2.98
CA ARG A 96 8.22 -5.85 -2.34
C ARG A 96 8.80 -4.47 -2.62
N ARG A 97 8.52 -3.91 -3.80
CA ARG A 97 8.96 -2.55 -4.20
C ARG A 97 8.25 -1.44 -3.43
N GLN A 98 7.13 -1.76 -2.77
CA GLN A 98 6.32 -0.83 -1.98
C GLN A 98 6.57 -1.00 -0.46
N LEU A 99 7.49 -1.88 -0.05
CA LEU A 99 7.90 -2.00 1.35
C LEU A 99 8.64 -0.75 1.79
N TYR A 100 8.34 -0.28 2.99
CA TYR A 100 9.16 0.69 3.69
C TYR A 100 10.38 0.00 4.30
N LYS A 101 11.37 0.79 4.70
CA LYS A 101 12.49 0.31 5.52
C LYS A 101 11.98 -0.29 6.83
N GLY A 102 12.78 -1.17 7.42
CA GLY A 102 12.41 -1.93 8.61
C GLY A 102 11.86 -3.32 8.30
N GLY A 103 11.01 -3.82 9.20
CA GLY A 103 10.45 -5.17 9.17
C GLY A 103 8.93 -5.13 9.14
N ALA A 104 8.28 -5.82 10.07
CA ALA A 104 6.82 -5.76 10.23
C ALA A 104 6.33 -4.33 10.55
N VAL A 105 7.13 -3.58 11.32
CA VAL A 105 6.96 -2.15 11.57
C VAL A 105 7.80 -1.37 10.57
N ALA A 106 7.17 -0.37 9.96
CA ALA A 106 7.81 0.51 9.01
C ALA A 106 8.58 1.63 9.73
N GLU A 107 9.83 1.87 9.34
CA GLU A 107 10.70 2.92 9.88
C GLU A 107 10.37 4.33 9.36
#